data_AF-A0A2T5D963-F1
#
_entry.id   AF-A0A2T5D963-F1
#
_cell.length_a   1.000
_cell.length_b   1.000
_cell.length_c   1.000
_cell.angle_alpha   90.00
_cell.angle_beta   90.00
_cell.angle_gamma   90.00
#
_symmetry.space_group_name_H-M   'P 1'
#
loop_
_entity.id
_entity.type
_entity.pdbx_description
1 polymer ?
#
loop_
_entity_poly.entity_id
_entity_poly.type
_entity_poly.pdbx_seq_one_letter_code
_entity_poly.pdbx_strand_id
1 'polypeptide(L)' 'MELPTKLSKEGFLCLNQRFLPERNHLKIYDWYTSFTNYYNCARDCFGAYLWSICDEERNRLTVISISLIPQA' A
#
# COMPACT_ATOMS: atom_id res chain seq x y z
N MET A 1 0.23 -21.08 14.61
CA MET A 1 -0.88 -20.64 13.74
C MET A 1 -0.37 -19.42 13.00
N GLU A 2 0.19 -19.62 11.81
CA GLU A 2 0.78 -18.55 11.01
C GLU A 2 -0.11 -18.28 9.82
N LEU A 3 -0.73 -17.11 9.77
CA LEU A 3 -1.20 -16.53 8.53
C LEU A 3 -0.61 -15.13 8.39
N PRO A 4 0.64 -15.01 7.91
CA PRO A 4 1.04 -13.78 7.26
C PRO A 4 0.86 -14.02 5.77
N THR A 5 -0.29 -13.65 5.21
CA THR A 5 -0.34 -13.31 3.78
C THR A 5 0.44 -12.00 3.64
N LYS A 6 1.77 -12.12 3.73
CA LYS A 6 2.72 -11.03 3.66
C LYS A 6 2.74 -10.64 2.19
N LEU A 7 1.95 -9.63 1.79
CA LEU A 7 2.19 -9.02 0.49
C LEU A 7 3.62 -8.53 0.52
N SER A 8 4.48 -9.13 -0.31
CA SER A 8 5.85 -8.67 -0.39
C SER A 8 5.88 -7.29 -1.05
N LYS A 9 6.94 -6.53 -0.80
CA LYS A 9 7.16 -5.22 -1.43
C LYS A 9 7.04 -5.33 -2.96
N GLU A 10 7.44 -6.46 -3.53
CA GLU A 10 7.36 -6.79 -4.95
C GLU A 10 5.91 -6.97 -5.42
N GLY A 11 5.06 -7.65 -4.64
CA GLY A 11 3.63 -7.80 -4.95
C GLY A 11 2.90 -6.45 -4.98
N PHE A 12 3.25 -5.55 -4.07
CA PHE A 12 2.75 -4.18 -4.07
C PHE A 12 3.25 -3.38 -5.29
N LEU A 13 4.53 -3.48 -5.63
CA LEU A 13 5.09 -2.81 -6.80
C LEU A 13 4.44 -3.29 -8.11
N CYS A 14 4.07 -4.57 -8.20
CA CYS A 14 3.33 -5.13 -9.33
C CYS A 14 1.92 -4.53 -9.45
N LEU A 15 1.19 -4.41 -8.34
CA LEU A 15 -0.12 -3.74 -8.34
C LEU A 15 -0.01 -2.27 -8.75
N ASN A 16 0.99 -1.56 -8.25
CA ASN A 16 1.23 -0.17 -8.64
C ASN A 16 1.56 -0.04 -10.13
N GLN A 17 2.36 -0.95 -10.70
CA GLN A 17 2.63 -0.96 -12.14
C GLN A 17 1.35 -1.08 -12.97
N ARG A 18 0.37 -1.85 -12.50
CA ARG A 18 -0.92 -2.00 -13.17
C ARG A 18 -1.76 -0.73 -13.13
N PHE A 19 -1.79 -0.02 -12.00
CA PHE A 19 -2.63 1.16 -11.82
C PHE A 19 -1.96 2.48 -12.27
N LEU A 20 -0.64 2.51 -12.32
CA LEU A 20 0.16 3.72 -12.59
C LEU A 20 1.28 3.41 -13.60
N PRO A 21 0.93 3.33 -14.90
CA PRO A 21 1.87 2.94 -15.95
C PRO A 21 2.99 3.96 -16.19
N GLU A 22 2.75 5.25 -15.94
CA GLU A 22 3.75 6.33 -16.03
C GLU A 22 4.30 6.66 -14.64
N ARG A 23 5.41 6.02 -14.25
CA ARG A 23 5.96 6.10 -12.89
C ARG A 23 7.28 6.85 -12.75
N ASN A 24 7.89 7.28 -13.85
CA ASN A 24 9.26 7.82 -13.83
C ASN A 24 9.38 9.10 -12.98
N HIS A 25 8.27 9.83 -12.84
CA HIS A 25 8.15 11.05 -12.04
C HIS A 25 7.42 10.83 -10.70
N LEU A 26 6.98 9.60 -10.40
CA LEU A 26 6.19 9.31 -9.19
C LEU A 26 7.11 8.94 -8.01
N LYS A 27 6.86 9.57 -6.86
CA LYS A 27 7.51 9.22 -5.58
C LYS A 27 6.55 8.39 -4.74
N ILE A 28 6.99 7.21 -4.33
CA ILE A 28 6.20 6.27 -3.51
C ILE A 28 6.69 6.33 -2.07
N TYR A 29 5.78 6.59 -1.15
CA TYR A 29 6.02 6.59 0.29
C TYR A 29 5.27 5.43 0.94
N ASP A 30 6.00 4.61 1.70
CA ASP A 30 5.41 3.71 2.68
C ASP A 30 4.97 4.51 3.90
N TRP A 31 3.77 4.24 4.38
CA TRP A 31 3.32 4.90 5.61
C TRP A 31 4.06 4.32 6.80
N TYR A 32 4.84 5.18 7.46
CA TYR A 32 5.48 4.85 8.72
C TYR A 32 4.44 4.79 9.83
N THR A 33 3.90 3.62 10.16
CA THR A 33 2.76 3.52 11.10
C THR A 33 3.12 3.63 12.58
N SER A 34 4.35 4.00 12.96
CA SER A 34 4.69 4.10 14.40
C SER A 34 4.05 5.31 15.09
N PHE A 35 3.65 6.34 14.32
CA PHE A 35 2.98 7.52 14.86
C PHE A 35 1.49 7.29 15.16
N THR A 36 0.89 6.19 14.69
CA THR A 36 -0.53 5.87 14.94
C THR A 36 -0.82 4.37 14.87
N ASN A 37 -1.59 3.86 15.84
CA ASN A 37 -2.04 2.47 15.85
C ASN A 37 -3.37 2.24 15.11
N TYR A 38 -3.98 3.28 14.54
CA TYR A 38 -5.32 3.23 13.94
C TYR A 38 -5.47 2.12 12.88
N TYR A 39 -4.42 1.90 12.07
CA TYR A 39 -4.43 0.89 11.01
C TYR A 39 -3.92 -0.49 11.45
N ASN A 40 -3.47 -0.65 12.70
CA ASN A 40 -2.88 -1.91 13.17
C ASN A 40 -3.90 -3.04 13.13
N CYS A 41 -5.12 -2.84 13.62
CA CYS A 41 -6.17 -3.85 13.58
C CYS A 41 -6.46 -4.31 12.15
N ALA A 42 -6.61 -3.38 11.21
CA ALA A 42 -6.86 -3.72 9.82
C ALA A 42 -5.68 -4.47 9.18
N ARG A 43 -4.45 -4.09 9.50
CA ARG A 43 -3.24 -4.76 9.03
C ARG A 43 -3.11 -6.17 9.60
N ASP A 44 -3.32 -6.31 10.90
CA ASP A 44 -3.09 -7.56 11.61
C ASP A 44 -4.23 -8.56 11.34
N CYS A 45 -5.47 -8.09 11.13
CA CYS A 45 -6.63 -8.94 10.84
C CYS A 45 -6.84 -9.23 9.35
N PHE A 46 -6.54 -8.27 8.47
CA PHE A 46 -6.89 -8.35 7.03
C PHE A 46 -5.69 -8.09 6.11
N GLY A 47 -4.46 -8.09 6.61
CA GLY A 47 -3.29 -7.76 5.80
C GLY A 47 -3.45 -6.41 5.09
N ALA A 48 -4.09 -5.44 5.74
CA ALA A 48 -4.32 -4.12 5.16
C ALA A 48 -3.04 -3.25 5.17
N TYR A 49 -2.82 -2.49 4.11
CA TYR A 49 -1.66 -1.65 3.92
C TYR A 49 -2.03 -0.30 3.29
N LEU A 50 -1.27 0.74 3.63
CA LEU A 50 -1.49 2.10 3.17
C LEU A 50 -0.20 2.66 2.55
N TRP A 51 -0.32 3.25 1.37
CA TRP A 51 0.77 3.93 0.69
C TRP A 51 0.31 5.25 0.10
N SER A 52 1.26 6.15 -0.11
CA SER A 52 1.02 7.40 -0.82
C SER A 52 1.92 7.49 -2.03
N ILE A 53 1.36 8.00 -3.12
CA ILE A 53 2.06 8.20 -4.38
C ILE A 53 1.92 9.67 -4.73
N CYS A 54 3.06 10.35 -4.80
CA CYS A 54 3.15 11.76 -5.13
C CYS A 54 3.57 11.91 -6.60
N ASP A 55 2.71 12.57 -7.37
CA ASP A 55 2.94 13.03 -8.74
C ASP A 55 3.17 14.54 -8.66
N GLU A 56 4.44 14.93 -8.52
CA GLU A 56 4.81 16.35 -8.34
C GLU A 56 4.54 17.17 -9.61
N GLU A 57 4.72 16.57 -10.79
CA GLU A 57 4.46 17.22 -12.08
C GLU A 57 2.98 17.63 -12.21
N ARG A 58 2.07 16.78 -11.73
CA ARG A 58 0.62 17.05 -11.77
C ARG A 58 0.07 17.59 -10.45
N ASN A 59 0.92 17.90 -9.46
CA ASN A 59 0.52 18.30 -8.10
C ASN A 59 -0.56 17.39 -7.50
N ARG A 60 -0.40 16.07 -7.63
CA ARG A 60 -1.39 15.09 -7.21
C ARG A 60 -0.82 14.11 -6.19
N LEU A 61 -1.55 13.95 -5.08
CA LEU A 61 -1.29 12.93 -4.08
C LEU A 61 -2.37 11.86 -4.17
N THR A 62 -1.97 10.62 -4.46
CA THR A 62 -2.86 9.46 -4.45
C THR A 62 -2.58 8.64 -3.20
N VAL A 63 -3.62 8.37 -2.41
CA VAL A 63 -3.53 7.48 -1.24
C VAL A 63 -4.20 6.15 -1.60
N ILE A 64 -3.45 5.06 -1.46
CA ILE A 64 -3.92 3.71 -1.78
C ILE A 64 -3.99 2.91 -0.49
N SER A 65 -5.20 2.48 -0.14
CA SER A 65 -5.47 1.51 0.92
C SER A 65 -5.86 0.18 0.29
N ILE A 66 -5.16 -0.89 0.62
CA ILE A 66 -5.46 -2.24 0.13
C ILE A 66 -5.67 -3.14 1.34
N SER A 67 -6.76 -3.91 1.36
CA SER A 67 -7.00 -4.98 2.32
C SER A 67 -6.93 -6.34 1.62
N LEU A 68 -6.20 -7.29 2.21
CA LEU A 68 -6.20 -8.69 1.77
C LEU A 68 -7.34 -9.43 2.43
N ILE A 69 -8.47 -9.47 1.74
CA ILE A 69 -9.61 -10.31 2.16
C ILE A 69 -9.34 -11.72 1.65
N PRO A 70 -9.19 -12.73 2.52
CA PRO A 70 -9.11 -14.12 2.09
C PRO A 70 -10.37 -14.47 1.30
N GLN A 71 -10.24 -15.08 0.12
CA GLN A 71 -11.39 -15.66 -0.57
C GLN A 71 -11.80 -16.93 0.18
N ALA A 72 -13.07 -16.97 0.61
CA ALA A 72 -13.69 -18.13 1.25
C ALA A 72 -14.00 -19.25 0.25
#